data_AF-A0ABD6QJA3-F1
#
_entry.id   AF-A0ABD6QJA3-F1
#
_cell.length_a   1.000
_cell.length_b   1.000
_cell.length_c   1.000
_cell.angle_alpha   90.00
_cell.angle_beta   90.00
_cell.angle_gamma   90.00
#
_symmetry.space_group_name_H-M   'P 1'
#
loop_
_entity.id
_entity.type
_entity.pdbx_description
1 polymer ?
#
loop_
_entity_poly.entity_id
_entity_poly.type
_entity_poly.pdbx_seq_one_letter_code
_entity_poly.pdbx_strand_id
1 'polypeptide(L)'
;MALISAAVCPHPTTLIPDVAGERREWSRLRDACGEAVGRLQIPVVGGGHEPSPDAPQLVAIVGGDDSTRSFDPAGAYPSLFASGIRWRSGWGQDADDPQPLPLTLSIGYWLLMSSRPGGKGMIIADGAFESIRFDASLEECAALGRDLAGRAERVALIVIGEGSTCMTASDRAHNANEADAYDGAVMRALEEGDYDTLGRLGENNLAMTGRAPWRVLAGAAAGRRFEGRLHAGGRADDRGYFVASGTRLPEFSADRPETYQPCQTL
;
A
#
# COMPACT_ATOMS: atom_id res chain seq x y z
N MET A 1 -19.61 -1.81 0.30
CA MET A 1 -18.39 -2.60 0.54
C MET A 1 -17.25 -1.76 -0.01
N ALA A 2 -16.26 -1.44 0.81
CA ALA A 2 -15.36 -0.36 0.48
C ALA A 2 -13.96 -0.55 1.06
N LEU A 3 -12.98 -0.17 0.25
CA LEU A 3 -11.69 0.28 0.72
C LEU A 3 -11.89 1.39 1.76
N ILE A 4 -11.47 1.16 3.01
CA ILE A 4 -11.59 2.15 4.09
C ILE A 4 -10.28 2.88 4.36
N SER A 5 -9.15 2.26 4.01
CA SER A 5 -7.82 2.82 4.20
C SER A 5 -6.81 2.15 3.28
N ALA A 6 -5.73 2.87 2.94
CA ALA A 6 -4.63 2.34 2.16
C ALA A 6 -3.30 2.92 2.63
N ALA A 7 -2.24 2.12 2.54
CA ALA A 7 -0.87 2.54 2.74
C ALA A 7 -0.09 2.26 1.45
N VAL A 8 0.70 3.24 1.01
CA VAL A 8 1.65 3.09 -0.10
C VAL A 8 3.04 3.10 0.51
N CYS A 9 3.82 2.06 0.25
CA CYS A 9 5.19 1.91 0.75
C CYS A 9 6.13 1.46 -0.38
N PRO A 10 7.43 1.83 -0.31
CA PRO A 10 8.42 1.37 -1.27
C PRO A 10 8.92 -0.04 -0.91
N HIS A 11 9.84 -0.59 -1.71
CA HIS A 11 10.37 -1.94 -1.53
C HIS A 11 11.90 -2.08 -1.55
N PRO A 12 12.70 -1.10 -1.07
CA PRO A 12 14.12 -1.39 -0.92
C PRO A 12 14.28 -2.43 0.19
N THR A 13 15.02 -3.50 -0.09
CA THR A 13 15.25 -4.61 0.85
C THR A 13 15.92 -4.16 2.15
N THR A 14 16.53 -2.97 2.13
CA THR A 14 17.11 -2.29 3.29
C THR A 14 16.08 -1.86 4.35
N LEU A 15 14.78 -1.91 4.04
CA LEU A 15 13.72 -1.77 5.03
C LEU A 15 13.75 -2.88 6.08
N ILE A 16 14.28 -4.06 5.78
CA ILE A 16 14.32 -5.17 6.75
C ILE A 16 15.59 -5.05 7.61
N PRO A 17 15.49 -4.85 8.94
CA PRO A 17 16.65 -4.76 9.83
C PRO A 17 17.57 -5.99 9.75
N ASP A 18 17.01 -7.20 9.63
CA ASP A 18 17.80 -8.44 9.49
C ASP A 18 18.67 -8.46 8.22
N VAL A 19 18.32 -7.67 7.20
CA VAL A 19 19.04 -7.57 5.93
C VAL A 19 20.05 -6.41 5.96
N ALA A 20 19.64 -5.25 6.48
CA ALA A 20 20.41 -4.00 6.40
C ALA A 20 21.26 -3.69 7.66
N GLY A 21 20.93 -4.35 8.78
CA GLY A 21 21.31 -3.91 10.12
C GLY A 21 20.52 -2.68 10.59
N GLU A 22 20.86 -2.20 11.79
CA GLU A 22 20.21 -1.03 12.41
C GLU A 22 20.77 0.32 11.92
N ARG A 23 21.02 0.43 10.62
CA ARG A 23 21.57 1.66 10.04
C ARG A 23 20.57 2.81 10.13
N ARG A 24 21.00 3.93 10.73
CA ARG A 24 20.18 5.13 10.92
C ARG A 24 19.69 5.76 9.62
N GLU A 25 20.38 5.51 8.50
CA GLU A 25 20.00 6.02 7.19
C GLU A 25 18.63 5.50 6.71
N TRP A 26 18.27 4.26 7.07
CA TRP A 26 17.00 3.64 6.69
C TRP A 26 15.94 3.72 7.79
N SER A 27 16.32 4.10 9.02
CA SER A 27 15.38 4.14 10.14
C SER A 27 14.21 5.08 9.87
N ARG A 28 14.46 6.26 9.29
CA ARG A 28 13.40 7.22 8.95
C ARG A 28 12.39 6.67 7.96
N LEU A 29 12.87 6.00 6.90
CA LEU A 29 11.98 5.42 5.89
C LEU A 29 11.17 4.26 6.49
N ARG A 30 11.78 3.43 7.35
CA ARG A 30 11.10 2.37 8.10
C ARG A 30 10.04 2.95 9.04
N ASP A 31 10.38 4.00 9.80
CA ASP A 31 9.46 4.66 10.72
C ASP A 31 8.27 5.24 9.95
N ALA A 32 8.52 5.91 8.81
CA ALA A 32 7.46 6.41 7.93
C ALA A 32 6.55 5.28 7.43
N CYS A 33 7.12 4.13 7.00
CA CYS A 33 6.33 2.98 6.58
C CYS A 33 5.50 2.41 7.75
N GLY A 34 6.08 2.34 8.95
CA GLY A 34 5.40 1.93 10.16
C GLY A 34 4.24 2.85 10.53
N GLU A 35 4.44 4.18 10.43
CA GLU A 35 3.38 5.17 10.61
C GLU A 35 2.27 5.02 9.57
N ALA A 36 2.60 4.83 8.30
CA ALA A 36 1.63 4.65 7.23
C ALA A 36 0.78 3.39 7.41
N VAL A 37 1.40 2.24 7.72
CA VAL A 37 0.67 0.99 7.99
C VAL A 37 -0.11 1.08 9.31
N GLY A 38 0.42 1.78 10.32
CA GLY A 38 -0.30 2.05 11.58
C GLY A 38 -1.62 2.80 11.37
N ARG A 39 -1.71 3.66 10.34
CA ARG A 39 -2.95 4.38 9.98
C ARG A 39 -4.07 3.46 9.47
N LEU A 40 -3.74 2.23 9.06
CA LEU A 40 -4.74 1.25 8.62
C LEU A 40 -5.57 0.67 9.77
N GLN A 41 -5.12 0.84 11.02
CA GLN A 41 -5.80 0.37 12.24
C GLN A 41 -6.13 -1.13 12.19
N ILE A 42 -5.18 -1.92 11.68
CA ILE A 42 -5.31 -3.38 11.53
C ILE A 42 -5.58 -4.00 12.90
N PRO A 43 -6.63 -4.83 13.04
CA PRO A 43 -7.04 -5.33 14.33
C PRO A 43 -6.04 -6.37 14.87
N VAL A 44 -5.52 -6.13 16.07
CA VAL A 44 -4.56 -7.01 16.75
C VAL A 44 -5.08 -7.39 18.13
N VAL A 45 -5.28 -8.68 18.37
CA VAL A 45 -5.62 -9.22 19.71
C VAL A 45 -4.33 -9.52 20.47
N GLY A 46 -4.30 -9.21 21.77
CA GLY A 46 -3.10 -9.36 22.60
C GLY A 46 -2.06 -8.25 22.41
N GLY A 47 -2.40 -7.18 21.69
CA GLY A 47 -1.58 -5.98 21.47
C GLY A 47 -1.81 -4.84 22.49
N GLY A 48 -2.54 -5.11 23.57
CA GLY A 48 -2.80 -4.14 24.66
C GLY A 48 -3.96 -3.15 24.41
N HIS A 49 -4.63 -3.23 23.26
CA HIS A 49 -5.80 -2.41 22.93
C HIS A 49 -6.88 -3.29 22.28
N GLU A 50 -8.14 -2.96 22.55
CA GLU A 50 -9.27 -3.62 21.90
C GLU A 50 -9.43 -3.15 20.45
N PRO A 51 -9.65 -4.05 19.48
CA PRO A 51 -9.88 -3.66 18.09
C PRO A 51 -11.08 -2.71 17.93
N SER A 52 -10.92 -1.68 17.12
CA SER A 52 -12.04 -0.80 16.75
C SER A 52 -13.12 -1.59 15.99
N PRO A 53 -14.42 -1.32 16.19
CA PRO A 53 -15.48 -1.92 15.38
C PRO A 53 -15.35 -1.55 13.88
N ASP A 54 -14.75 -0.41 13.59
CA ASP A 54 -14.50 0.08 12.22
C ASP A 54 -13.19 -0.43 11.63
N ALA A 55 -12.46 -1.31 12.33
CA ALA A 55 -11.23 -1.91 11.83
C ALA A 55 -11.48 -2.73 10.55
N PRO A 56 -10.47 -2.84 9.66
CA PRO A 56 -10.58 -3.65 8.46
C PRO A 56 -10.79 -5.12 8.81
N GLN A 57 -11.67 -5.78 8.05
CA GLN A 57 -11.91 -7.23 8.11
C GLN A 57 -10.91 -7.98 7.22
N LEU A 58 -10.48 -7.35 6.12
CA LEU A 58 -9.50 -7.88 5.17
C LEU A 58 -8.37 -6.87 5.01
N VAL A 59 -7.13 -7.35 5.04
CA VAL A 59 -5.93 -6.61 4.63
C VAL A 59 -5.34 -7.29 3.40
N ALA A 60 -5.37 -6.62 2.26
CA ALA A 60 -4.73 -7.12 1.05
C ALA A 60 -3.40 -6.39 0.78
N ILE A 61 -2.36 -7.17 0.49
CA ILE A 61 -1.04 -6.69 0.10
C ILE A 61 -0.94 -6.83 -1.42
N VAL A 62 -0.69 -5.71 -2.09
CA VAL A 62 -0.62 -5.62 -3.55
C VAL A 62 0.75 -5.12 -3.96
N GLY A 63 1.39 -5.81 -4.91
CA GLY A 63 2.72 -5.44 -5.40
C GLY A 63 2.92 -5.82 -6.86
N GLY A 64 3.85 -5.13 -7.53
CA GLY A 64 4.26 -5.51 -8.88
C GLY A 64 5.14 -6.77 -8.92
N ASP A 65 5.00 -7.57 -9.96
CA ASP A 65 5.86 -8.73 -10.27
C ASP A 65 5.86 -9.02 -11.79
N ASP A 66 6.60 -10.04 -12.23
CA ASP A 66 6.57 -10.52 -13.62
C ASP A 66 5.28 -11.30 -13.96
N SER A 67 4.46 -11.63 -12.95
CA SER A 67 3.20 -12.38 -13.14
C SER A 67 2.07 -11.84 -12.26
N THR A 68 0.84 -11.90 -12.79
CA THR A 68 -0.38 -11.59 -12.03
C THR A 68 -0.85 -12.85 -11.35
N ARG A 69 -0.87 -12.88 -10.02
CA ARG A 69 -1.16 -14.08 -9.24
C ARG A 69 -1.66 -13.74 -7.83
N SER A 70 -2.64 -14.51 -7.38
CA SER A 70 -3.03 -14.58 -5.96
C SER A 70 -2.26 -15.71 -5.25
N PHE A 71 -1.84 -15.45 -4.02
CA PHE A 71 -1.17 -16.45 -3.17
C PHE A 71 -2.09 -16.89 -2.04
N ASP A 72 -2.07 -18.18 -1.71
CA ASP A 72 -2.85 -18.74 -0.61
C ASP A 72 -2.25 -18.24 0.73
N PRO A 73 -3.00 -17.48 1.55
CA PRO A 73 -2.51 -17.02 2.84
C PRO A 73 -2.02 -18.14 3.78
N ALA A 74 -2.50 -19.38 3.63
CA ALA A 74 -2.08 -20.51 4.43
C ALA A 74 -0.64 -20.95 4.14
N GLY A 75 -0.18 -20.80 2.90
CA GLY A 75 1.16 -21.17 2.45
C GLY A 75 2.10 -19.99 2.18
N ALA A 76 1.57 -18.77 2.08
CA ALA A 76 2.34 -17.58 1.75
C ALA A 76 3.38 -17.24 2.82
N TYR A 77 4.63 -17.01 2.40
CA TYR A 77 5.68 -16.52 3.29
C TYR A 77 6.65 -15.56 2.59
N PRO A 78 7.12 -14.51 3.29
CA PRO A 78 8.08 -13.56 2.72
C PRO A 78 9.46 -14.22 2.49
N SER A 79 10.02 -13.99 1.30
CA SER A 79 11.30 -14.52 0.85
C SER A 79 12.02 -13.52 -0.06
N LEU A 80 13.31 -13.31 0.17
CA LEU A 80 14.16 -12.49 -0.71
C LEU A 80 15.14 -13.33 -1.55
N PHE A 81 14.98 -14.65 -1.56
CA PHE A 81 15.88 -15.56 -2.27
C PHE A 81 15.91 -15.30 -3.78
N ALA A 82 14.75 -14.98 -4.39
CA ALA A 82 14.66 -14.61 -5.80
C ALA A 82 15.46 -13.34 -6.13
N SER A 83 15.69 -12.48 -5.13
CA SER A 83 16.51 -11.27 -5.23
C SER A 83 17.97 -11.50 -4.81
N GLY A 84 18.40 -12.75 -4.61
CA GLY A 84 19.77 -13.11 -4.24
C GLY A 84 20.11 -12.94 -2.75
N ILE A 85 19.13 -12.63 -1.90
CA ILE A 85 19.33 -12.43 -0.46
C ILE A 85 18.81 -13.67 0.28
N ARG A 86 19.67 -14.30 1.09
CA ARG A 86 19.31 -15.49 1.88
C ARG A 86 18.49 -15.12 3.12
N TRP A 87 17.29 -14.61 2.90
CA TRP A 87 16.35 -14.21 3.95
C TRP A 87 14.95 -14.73 3.65
N ARG A 88 14.28 -15.21 4.69
CA ARG A 88 12.87 -15.63 4.70
C ARG A 88 12.33 -15.51 6.13
N SER A 89 11.02 -15.33 6.28
CA SER A 89 10.36 -15.34 7.59
C SER A 89 8.93 -15.83 7.49
N GLY A 90 8.24 -15.96 8.62
CA GLY A 90 6.82 -16.36 8.68
C GLY A 90 6.61 -17.88 8.67
N TRP A 91 5.42 -18.29 9.11
CA TRP A 91 5.06 -19.69 9.32
C TRP A 91 4.65 -20.43 8.04
N GLY A 92 4.24 -19.71 6.98
CA GLY A 92 3.84 -20.33 5.71
C GLY A 92 4.93 -21.19 5.05
N GLN A 93 6.19 -21.04 5.46
CA GLN A 93 7.29 -21.89 5.02
C GLN A 93 7.16 -23.36 5.47
N ASP A 94 6.39 -23.62 6.53
CA ASP A 94 6.18 -24.94 7.13
C ASP A 94 4.82 -25.55 6.72
N ALA A 95 4.08 -24.91 5.81
CA ALA A 95 2.83 -25.40 5.27
C ALA A 95 3.04 -26.58 4.30
N ASP A 96 1.97 -27.34 4.01
CA ASP A 96 2.02 -28.45 3.06
C ASP A 96 2.36 -28.00 1.63
N ASP A 97 1.90 -26.81 1.23
CA ASP A 97 2.25 -26.13 -0.02
C ASP A 97 2.84 -24.73 0.27
N PRO A 98 4.15 -24.63 0.55
CA PRO A 98 4.78 -23.37 0.92
C PRO A 98 4.98 -22.48 -0.31
N GLN A 99 4.47 -21.25 -0.27
CA GLN A 99 4.45 -20.30 -1.38
C GLN A 99 5.36 -19.09 -1.09
N PRO A 100 6.61 -19.07 -1.59
CA PRO A 100 7.47 -17.91 -1.42
C PRO A 100 6.89 -16.70 -2.16
N LEU A 101 6.70 -15.61 -1.44
CA LEU A 101 6.20 -14.36 -2.00
C LEU A 101 7.31 -13.65 -2.82
N PRO A 102 6.96 -12.97 -3.92
CA PRO A 102 7.89 -12.10 -4.65
C PRO A 102 8.35 -10.93 -3.78
N LEU A 103 9.37 -10.18 -4.23
CA LEU A 103 10.01 -9.11 -3.46
C LEU A 103 8.99 -8.11 -2.89
N THR A 104 8.11 -7.57 -3.73
CA THR A 104 7.12 -6.55 -3.34
C THR A 104 6.20 -7.06 -2.24
N LEU A 105 5.63 -8.26 -2.42
CA LEU A 105 4.75 -8.88 -1.43
C LEU A 105 5.49 -9.31 -0.16
N SER A 106 6.76 -9.69 -0.26
CA SER A 106 7.60 -10.02 0.90
C SER A 106 7.85 -8.80 1.79
N ILE A 107 8.11 -7.63 1.19
CA ILE A 107 8.24 -6.37 1.94
C ILE A 107 6.90 -5.98 2.56
N GLY A 108 5.79 -6.07 1.81
CA GLY A 108 4.46 -5.78 2.33
C GLY A 108 4.06 -6.68 3.50
N TYR A 109 4.34 -7.98 3.40
CA TYR A 109 4.13 -8.93 4.50
C TYR A 109 4.97 -8.55 5.71
N TRP A 110 6.26 -8.25 5.52
CA TRP A 110 7.13 -7.84 6.61
C TRP A 110 6.62 -6.58 7.31
N LEU A 111 6.17 -5.57 6.55
CA LEU A 111 5.58 -4.34 7.08
C LEU A 111 4.31 -4.60 7.90
N LEU A 112 3.41 -5.45 7.38
CA LEU A 112 2.20 -5.89 8.09
C LEU A 112 2.53 -6.55 9.43
N MET A 113 3.49 -7.46 9.44
CA MET A 113 3.87 -8.15 10.69
C MET A 113 4.59 -7.23 11.68
N SER A 114 5.29 -6.22 11.17
CA SER A 114 6.03 -5.23 11.95
C SER A 114 5.13 -4.14 12.53
N SER A 115 3.91 -3.95 12.00
CA SER A 115 2.96 -2.96 12.50
C SER A 115 2.26 -3.36 13.80
N ARG A 116 2.49 -4.59 14.27
CA ARG A 116 1.91 -5.09 15.53
C ARG A 116 2.48 -4.31 16.72
N PRO A 117 1.65 -3.79 17.64
CA PRO A 117 2.11 -3.06 18.81
C PRO A 117 3.14 -3.84 19.62
N GLY A 118 4.35 -3.29 19.75
CA GLY A 118 5.47 -3.94 20.45
C GLY A 118 5.91 -5.29 19.87
N GLY A 119 5.57 -5.58 18.61
CA GLY A 119 5.86 -6.85 17.94
C GLY A 119 5.06 -8.05 18.46
N LYS A 120 3.99 -7.81 19.23
CA LYS A 120 3.20 -8.84 19.92
C LYS A 120 1.76 -8.90 19.42
N GLY A 121 1.07 -9.96 19.79
CA GLY A 121 -0.33 -10.18 19.43
C GLY A 121 -0.53 -10.83 18.07
N MET A 122 -1.80 -11.13 17.78
CA MET A 122 -2.26 -11.80 16.58
C MET A 122 -3.13 -10.84 15.76
N ILE A 123 -2.81 -10.68 14.47
CA ILE A 123 -3.68 -9.99 13.51
C ILE A 123 -4.89 -10.89 13.28
N ILE A 124 -6.10 -10.33 13.40
CA ILE A 124 -7.35 -11.09 13.24
C ILE A 124 -8.12 -10.72 11.97
N ALA A 125 -7.59 -9.81 11.16
CA ALA A 125 -8.11 -9.55 9.82
C ALA A 125 -7.64 -10.66 8.86
N ASP A 126 -8.49 -11.02 7.91
CA ASP A 126 -8.13 -11.91 6.82
C ASP A 126 -7.02 -11.29 5.98
N GLY A 127 -6.09 -12.12 5.50
CA GLY A 127 -4.99 -11.70 4.63
C GLY A 127 -5.26 -12.04 3.18
N ALA A 128 -4.84 -11.17 2.26
CA ALA A 128 -4.75 -11.50 0.84
C ALA A 128 -3.43 -10.97 0.25
N PHE A 129 -2.88 -11.72 -0.70
CA PHE A 129 -1.57 -11.43 -1.32
C PHE A 129 -1.72 -11.48 -2.83
N GLU A 130 -1.57 -10.34 -3.49
CA GLU A 130 -1.85 -10.20 -4.92
C GLU A 130 -0.68 -9.56 -5.64
N SER A 131 -0.04 -10.32 -6.53
CA SER A 131 0.89 -9.74 -7.48
C SER A 131 0.14 -9.30 -8.74
N ILE A 132 0.56 -8.18 -9.31
CA ILE A 132 0.08 -7.68 -10.59
C ILE A 132 1.29 -7.50 -11.51
N ARG A 133 1.17 -7.93 -12.77
CA ARG A 133 2.22 -7.73 -13.77
C ARG A 133 2.62 -6.25 -13.87
N PHE A 134 3.91 -5.98 -13.95
CA PHE A 134 4.42 -4.61 -14.13
C PHE A 134 3.82 -3.91 -15.37
N ASP A 135 3.53 -4.67 -16.42
CA ASP A 135 2.95 -4.20 -17.68
C ASP A 135 1.43 -4.48 -17.81
N ALA A 136 0.76 -4.81 -16.70
CA ALA A 136 -0.70 -5.00 -16.71
C ALA A 136 -1.42 -3.75 -17.22
N SER A 137 -2.47 -3.98 -17.99
CA SER A 137 -3.32 -2.91 -18.54
C SER A 137 -4.06 -2.15 -17.44
N LEU A 138 -4.52 -0.94 -17.77
CA LEU A 138 -5.38 -0.15 -16.89
C LEU A 138 -6.63 -0.93 -16.46
N GLU A 139 -7.22 -1.68 -17.38
CA GLU A 139 -8.43 -2.47 -17.13
C GLU A 139 -8.17 -3.62 -16.16
N GLU A 140 -7.10 -4.38 -16.35
CA GLU A 140 -6.70 -5.48 -15.45
C GLU A 140 -6.41 -4.97 -14.04
N CYS A 141 -5.64 -3.88 -13.92
CA CYS A 141 -5.34 -3.26 -12.63
C CYS A 141 -6.63 -2.79 -11.93
N ALA A 142 -7.49 -2.08 -12.66
CA ALA A 142 -8.74 -1.56 -12.11
C ALA A 142 -9.72 -2.69 -11.72
N ALA A 143 -9.76 -3.78 -12.49
CA ALA A 143 -10.56 -4.96 -12.18
C ALA A 143 -10.10 -5.64 -10.90
N LEU A 144 -8.79 -5.87 -10.74
CA LEU A 144 -8.23 -6.42 -9.50
C LEU A 144 -8.52 -5.52 -8.30
N GLY A 145 -8.41 -4.20 -8.46
CA GLY A 145 -8.72 -3.25 -7.39
C GLY A 145 -10.17 -3.33 -6.92
N ARG A 146 -11.12 -3.35 -7.88
CA ARG A 146 -12.55 -3.50 -7.58
C ARG A 146 -12.88 -4.84 -6.93
N ASP A 147 -12.26 -5.92 -7.41
CA ASP A 147 -12.41 -7.25 -6.81
C ASP A 147 -11.98 -7.22 -5.34
N LEU A 148 -10.76 -6.75 -5.05
CA LEU A 148 -10.24 -6.67 -3.69
C LEU A 148 -11.13 -5.84 -2.76
N ALA A 149 -11.58 -4.66 -3.21
CA ALA A 149 -12.49 -3.81 -2.44
C ALA A 149 -13.87 -4.44 -2.19
N GLY A 150 -14.25 -5.44 -2.97
CA GLY A 150 -15.51 -6.19 -2.86
C GLY A 150 -15.42 -7.45 -1.97
N ARG A 151 -14.23 -7.90 -1.58
CA ARG A 151 -14.05 -9.17 -0.83
C ARG A 151 -14.51 -9.12 0.63
N ALA A 152 -14.62 -7.94 1.22
CA ALA A 152 -15.12 -7.75 2.59
C ALA A 152 -15.87 -6.41 2.72
N GLU A 153 -16.56 -6.17 3.85
CA GLU A 153 -17.25 -4.90 4.06
C GLU A 153 -16.28 -3.73 4.24
N ARG A 154 -15.17 -4.00 4.95
CA ARG A 154 -14.10 -3.06 5.26
C ARG A 154 -12.75 -3.65 4.86
N VAL A 155 -12.17 -3.12 3.80
CA VAL A 155 -10.89 -3.56 3.24
C VAL A 155 -9.82 -2.49 3.50
N ALA A 156 -8.63 -2.92 3.91
CA ALA A 156 -7.43 -2.09 3.89
C ALA A 156 -6.44 -2.64 2.86
N LEU A 157 -5.73 -1.74 2.16
CA LEU A 157 -4.66 -2.12 1.24
C LEU A 157 -3.28 -1.69 1.73
N ILE A 158 -2.29 -2.57 1.59
CA ILE A 158 -0.87 -2.21 1.63
C ILE A 158 -0.34 -2.37 0.21
N VAL A 159 0.00 -1.26 -0.43
CA VAL A 159 0.37 -1.19 -1.84
C VAL A 159 1.87 -0.92 -1.92
N ILE A 160 2.59 -1.85 -2.52
CA ILE A 160 4.05 -1.85 -2.56
C ILE A 160 4.54 -1.51 -3.97
N GLY A 161 5.34 -0.45 -4.08
CA GLY A 161 5.96 -0.08 -5.35
C GLY A 161 6.75 1.21 -5.32
N GLU A 162 7.53 1.44 -6.38
CA GLU A 162 8.45 2.57 -6.49
C GLU A 162 8.23 3.40 -7.75
N GLY A 163 8.57 4.69 -7.64
CA GLY A 163 8.79 5.56 -8.79
C GLY A 163 10.24 5.45 -9.25
N SER A 164 10.89 6.60 -9.47
CA SER A 164 12.17 6.67 -10.20
C SER A 164 13.36 5.97 -9.54
N THR A 165 13.25 5.51 -8.29
CA THR A 165 14.32 4.77 -7.58
C THR A 165 14.63 3.42 -8.19
N CYS A 166 13.69 2.81 -8.89
CA CYS A 166 13.88 1.51 -9.53
C CYS A 166 14.46 1.61 -10.95
N MET A 167 14.65 2.83 -11.48
CA MET A 167 15.23 3.03 -12.81
C MET A 167 16.71 2.66 -12.84
N THR A 168 17.18 2.16 -13.99
CA THR A 168 18.61 2.01 -14.21
C THR A 168 19.29 3.39 -14.24
N ALA A 169 20.57 3.45 -13.87
CA ALA A 169 21.33 4.70 -13.92
C ALA A 169 21.34 5.31 -15.34
N SER A 170 21.33 4.47 -16.38
CA SER A 170 21.29 4.91 -17.78
C SER A 170 19.93 5.52 -18.11
N ASP A 171 18.83 4.85 -17.79
CA ASP A 171 17.48 5.37 -18.07
C ASP A 171 17.22 6.67 -17.31
N ARG A 172 17.69 6.75 -16.06
CA ARG A 172 17.57 7.96 -15.24
C ARG A 172 18.36 9.13 -15.83
N ALA A 173 19.56 8.88 -16.36
CA ALA A 173 20.36 9.93 -17.00
C ALA A 173 19.68 10.49 -18.26
N HIS A 174 19.01 9.65 -19.04
CA HIS A 174 18.32 10.08 -20.27
C HIS A 174 16.96 10.74 -20.01
N ASN A 175 16.27 10.32 -18.93
CA ASN A 175 14.88 10.72 -18.67
C ASN A 175 14.72 11.51 -17.36
N ALA A 176 15.77 12.18 -16.87
CA ALA A 176 15.79 12.81 -15.55
C ALA A 176 14.58 13.76 -15.31
N ASN A 177 14.31 14.66 -16.26
CA ASN A 177 13.19 15.60 -16.14
C ASN A 177 11.82 14.92 -16.14
N GLU A 178 11.66 13.85 -16.93
CA GLU A 178 10.40 13.11 -17.00
C GLU A 178 10.18 12.27 -15.73
N ALA A 179 11.24 11.65 -15.22
CA ALA A 179 11.23 10.93 -13.96
C ALA A 179 10.88 11.87 -12.79
N ASP A 180 11.50 13.05 -12.72
CA ASP A 180 11.23 14.03 -11.67
C ASP A 180 9.79 14.59 -11.76
N ALA A 181 9.28 14.82 -12.97
CA ALA A 181 7.90 15.24 -13.17
C ALA A 181 6.89 14.16 -12.78
N TYR A 182 7.18 12.89 -13.12
CA TYR A 182 6.34 11.75 -12.76
C TYR A 182 6.32 11.53 -11.24
N ASP A 183 7.49 11.53 -10.60
CA ASP A 183 7.64 11.41 -9.15
C ASP A 183 6.91 12.55 -8.41
N GLY A 184 7.02 13.79 -8.91
CA GLY A 184 6.28 14.93 -8.36
C GLY A 184 4.76 14.77 -8.46
N ALA A 185 4.26 14.22 -9.58
CA ALA A 185 2.84 13.94 -9.77
C ALA A 185 2.34 12.81 -8.85
N VAL A 186 3.13 11.75 -8.67
CA VAL A 186 2.84 10.67 -7.71
C VAL A 186 2.76 11.23 -6.30
N MET A 187 3.78 11.98 -5.88
CA MET A 187 3.85 12.57 -4.54
C MET A 187 2.62 13.43 -4.25
N ARG A 188 2.26 14.31 -5.18
CA ARG A 188 1.09 15.19 -5.03
C ARG A 188 -0.22 14.41 -4.93
N ALA A 189 -0.41 13.41 -5.80
CA ALA A 189 -1.62 12.58 -5.78
C ALA A 189 -1.75 11.81 -4.46
N LEU A 190 -0.64 11.29 -3.92
CA LEU A 190 -0.62 10.59 -2.63
C LEU A 190 -0.86 11.53 -1.45
N GLU A 191 -0.30 12.73 -1.47
CA GLU A 191 -0.53 13.76 -0.45
C GLU A 191 -1.99 14.22 -0.43
N GLU A 192 -2.60 14.42 -1.60
CA GLU A 192 -3.99 14.85 -1.73
C GLU A 192 -5.02 13.71 -1.55
N GLY A 193 -4.56 12.45 -1.57
CA GLY A 193 -5.47 11.28 -1.59
C GLY A 193 -6.21 11.11 -2.92
N ASP A 194 -5.70 11.70 -4.01
CA ASP A 194 -6.27 11.67 -5.35
C ASP A 194 -5.84 10.39 -6.10
N TYR A 195 -6.44 9.26 -5.72
CA TYR A 195 -6.15 7.97 -6.32
C TYR A 195 -6.62 7.86 -7.78
N ASP A 196 -7.61 8.66 -8.18
CA ASP A 196 -8.06 8.74 -9.56
C ASP A 196 -6.95 9.32 -10.46
N THR A 197 -6.32 10.41 -10.02
CA THR A 197 -5.15 10.97 -10.72
C THR A 197 -3.98 10.00 -10.68
N LEU A 198 -3.69 9.40 -9.51
CA LEU A 198 -2.62 8.42 -9.35
C LEU A 198 -2.73 7.26 -10.36
N GLY A 199 -3.92 6.69 -10.52
CA GLY A 199 -4.16 5.58 -11.45
C GLY A 199 -4.03 5.99 -12.94
N ARG A 200 -4.21 7.27 -13.25
CA ARG A 200 -4.08 7.81 -14.61
C ARG A 200 -2.67 8.31 -14.93
N LEU A 201 -1.74 8.28 -13.98
CA LEU A 201 -0.36 8.72 -14.23
C LEU A 201 0.31 7.84 -15.29
N GLY A 202 0.46 8.43 -16.48
CA GLY A 202 1.34 8.07 -17.59
C GLY A 202 1.15 6.70 -18.25
N GLU A 203 1.09 6.71 -19.57
CA GLU A 203 1.58 5.64 -20.45
C GLU A 203 3.02 5.94 -20.91
N ASN A 204 3.83 6.55 -20.04
CA ASN A 204 5.23 6.81 -20.40
C ASN A 204 6.05 5.51 -20.34
N ASN A 205 7.14 5.49 -21.11
CA ASN A 205 8.04 4.34 -21.19
C ASN A 205 8.98 4.24 -19.99
N LEU A 206 8.69 4.94 -18.89
CA LEU A 206 9.48 4.87 -17.67
C LEU A 206 9.22 3.54 -16.96
N ALA A 207 10.28 2.77 -16.74
CA ALA A 207 10.25 1.56 -15.94
C ALA A 207 10.04 1.93 -14.46
N MET A 208 8.82 1.72 -13.97
CA MET A 208 8.39 2.05 -12.61
C MET A 208 7.63 0.85 -12.02
N THR A 209 8.09 0.30 -10.90
CA THR A 209 7.43 -0.86 -10.28
C THR A 209 6.10 -0.50 -9.61
N GLY A 210 5.90 0.78 -9.27
CA GLY A 210 4.68 1.27 -8.63
C GLY A 210 3.47 1.42 -9.55
N ARG A 211 3.66 1.49 -10.87
CA ARG A 211 2.58 1.87 -11.81
C ARG A 211 1.36 0.93 -11.73
N ALA A 212 1.57 -0.36 -11.92
CA ALA A 212 0.50 -1.35 -11.86
C ALA A 212 -0.17 -1.42 -10.47
N PRO A 213 0.56 -1.57 -9.35
CA PRO A 213 -0.07 -1.62 -8.03
C PRO A 213 -0.79 -0.31 -7.62
N TRP A 214 -0.31 0.86 -8.04
CA TRP A 214 -1.04 2.13 -7.82
C TRP A 214 -2.34 2.24 -8.63
N ARG A 215 -2.39 1.61 -9.81
CA ARG A 215 -3.64 1.49 -10.58
C ARG A 215 -4.63 0.53 -9.95
N VAL A 216 -4.14 -0.53 -9.29
CA VAL A 216 -4.97 -1.41 -8.46
C VAL A 216 -5.58 -0.62 -7.30
N LEU A 217 -4.79 0.22 -6.62
CA LEU A 217 -5.29 1.12 -5.59
C LEU A 217 -6.38 2.07 -6.12
N ALA A 218 -6.17 2.68 -7.28
CA ALA A 218 -7.16 3.53 -7.93
C ALA A 218 -8.47 2.77 -8.22
N GLY A 219 -8.38 1.54 -8.73
CA GLY A 219 -9.54 0.67 -8.95
C GLY A 219 -10.31 0.34 -7.68
N ALA A 220 -9.59 0.08 -6.58
CA ALA A 220 -10.19 -0.21 -5.27
C ALA A 220 -10.83 1.02 -4.62
N ALA A 221 -10.31 2.22 -4.92
CA ALA A 221 -10.79 3.50 -4.41
C ALA A 221 -11.90 4.12 -5.25
N ALA A 222 -12.25 3.55 -6.40
CA ALA A 222 -13.13 4.17 -7.39
C ALA A 222 -14.45 4.66 -6.78
N GLY A 223 -14.78 5.93 -7.04
CA GLY A 223 -16.02 6.55 -6.55
C GLY A 223 -16.03 6.84 -5.03
N ARG A 224 -14.85 6.86 -4.39
CA ARG A 224 -14.67 7.23 -2.98
C ARG A 224 -13.66 8.35 -2.84
N ARG A 225 -13.80 9.15 -1.78
CA ARG A 225 -12.86 10.21 -1.44
C ARG A 225 -11.98 9.76 -0.29
N PHE A 226 -10.70 10.10 -0.37
CA PHE A 226 -9.72 9.81 0.67
C PHE A 226 -9.06 11.10 1.13
N GLU A 227 -8.70 11.15 2.40
CA GLU A 227 -7.75 12.13 2.93
C GLU A 227 -6.37 11.49 2.87
N GLY A 228 -5.50 12.02 2.00
CA GLY A 228 -4.11 11.59 1.88
C GLY A 228 -3.21 12.20 2.95
N ARG A 229 -2.12 11.51 3.25
CA ARG A 229 -1.03 12.00 4.08
C ARG A 229 0.27 11.40 3.59
N LEU A 230 1.20 12.26 3.20
CA LEU A 230 2.58 11.88 2.88
C LEU A 230 3.41 11.78 4.17
N HIS A 231 4.13 10.67 4.33
CA HIS A 231 5.06 10.42 5.44
C HIS A 231 6.52 10.48 4.99
N ALA A 232 6.81 10.18 3.73
CA ALA A 232 8.14 10.32 3.10
C ALA A 232 8.02 10.50 1.56
N GLY A 233 8.99 11.17 0.94
CA GLY A 233 9.15 11.24 -0.53
C GLY A 233 9.55 12.61 -1.11
N GLY A 234 9.61 13.65 -0.29
CA GLY A 234 9.89 15.04 -0.71
C GLY A 234 11.24 15.61 -0.25
N ARG A 235 12.06 14.83 0.45
CA ARG A 235 13.32 15.27 1.05
C ARG A 235 14.53 14.74 0.29
N ALA A 236 15.67 15.39 0.46
CA ALA A 236 16.90 14.96 -0.20
C ALA A 236 17.33 13.53 0.17
N ASP A 237 16.97 13.05 1.37
CA ASP A 237 17.31 11.73 1.91
C ASP A 237 16.32 10.61 1.55
N ASP A 238 15.12 10.94 1.05
CA ASP A 238 14.08 9.97 0.64
C ASP A 238 13.61 10.16 -0.81
N ARG A 239 14.33 10.97 -1.60
CA ARG A 239 13.98 11.30 -2.98
C ARG A 239 13.69 10.04 -3.80
N GLY A 240 12.44 9.94 -4.27
CA GLY A 240 11.93 8.87 -5.12
C GLY A 240 11.35 7.65 -4.37
N TYR A 241 11.43 7.61 -3.02
CA TYR A 241 10.69 6.66 -2.19
C TYR A 241 9.44 7.33 -1.61
N PHE A 242 8.26 6.86 -2.01
CA PHE A 242 7.00 7.41 -1.52
C PHE A 242 6.44 6.57 -0.39
N VAL A 243 6.14 7.21 0.74
CA VAL A 243 5.39 6.60 1.82
C VAL A 243 4.18 7.47 2.11
N ALA A 244 2.99 6.90 1.98
CA ALA A 244 1.74 7.62 2.21
C ALA A 244 0.68 6.73 2.85
N SER A 245 -0.28 7.35 3.53
CA SER A 245 -1.52 6.70 3.95
C SER A 245 -2.71 7.50 3.45
N GLY A 246 -3.80 6.82 3.10
CA GLY A 246 -5.09 7.47 2.90
C GLY A 246 -6.16 6.81 3.74
N THR A 247 -7.05 7.62 4.29
CA THR A 247 -8.25 7.16 5.00
C THR A 247 -9.48 7.64 4.27
N ARG A 248 -10.45 6.76 4.08
CA ARG A 248 -11.70 7.10 3.40
C ARG A 248 -12.44 8.17 4.19
N LEU A 249 -12.83 9.24 3.50
CA LEU A 249 -13.69 10.27 4.07
C LEU A 249 -15.13 9.76 4.18
N PRO A 250 -15.88 10.15 5.22
CA PRO A 250 -17.31 9.87 5.29
C PRO A 250 -18.03 10.42 4.06
N GLU A 251 -18.99 9.67 3.52
CA GLU A 251 -19.89 10.20 2.51
C GLU A 251 -20.78 11.23 3.20
N PHE A 252 -20.65 12.52 2.84
CA PHE A 252 -21.62 13.52 3.25
C PHE A 252 -22.94 13.20 2.54
N SER A 253 -23.90 12.63 3.27
CA SER A 253 -25.25 12.52 2.77
C SER A 253 -25.81 13.93 2.63
N ALA A 254 -26.13 14.34 1.40
CA ALA A 254 -26.77 15.62 1.10
C ALA A 254 -28.25 15.68 1.53
N ASP A 255 -28.72 14.72 2.32
CA ASP A 255 -30.07 14.67 2.87
C ASP A 255 -30.09 15.23 4.31
N ARG A 256 -30.05 16.54 4.43
CA ARG A 256 -30.75 17.24 5.52
C ARG A 256 -31.76 18.17 4.88
N PRO A 257 -33.08 17.92 5.01
CA PRO A 257 -34.04 18.95 4.68
C PRO A 257 -33.83 20.13 5.64
N GLU A 258 -33.53 21.30 5.08
CA GLU A 258 -33.65 22.57 5.78
C GLU A 258 -35.13 22.82 6.07
N THR A 259 -35.67 22.25 7.14
CA THR A 259 -36.90 22.79 7.73
C THR A 259 -36.53 24.01 8.56
N TYR A 260 -36.35 25.15 7.88
CA TYR A 260 -36.46 26.46 8.49
C TYR A 260 -37.95 26.75 8.69
N GLN A 261 -38.47 26.50 9.90
CA GLN A 261 -39.78 27.04 10.32
C GLN A 261 -39.56 28.45 10.89
N PRO A 262 -40.08 29.52 10.26
CA PRO A 262 -40.09 30.83 10.90
C PRO A 262 -41.08 30.81 12.07
N CYS A 263 -40.62 31.21 13.25
CA CYS A 263 -41.51 31.53 14.38
C CYS A 263 -42.52 32.60 13.95
N GLN A 264 -43.79 32.23 13.85
CA GLN A 264 -44.89 33.18 13.90
C GLN A 264 -45.32 33.32 15.36
N THR A 265 -45.05 34.48 15.93
CA THR A 265 -45.63 34.91 17.21
C THR A 265 -46.66 35.99 16.89
N LEU A 266 -47.94 35.70 17.12
CA LEU A 266 -48.99 36.64 17.51
C LEU A 266 -49.88 35.95 18.54
#